data_AF-A0A1I7JIR8-F1
#
_entry.id   AF-A0A1I7JIR8-F1
#
_cell.length_a   1.000
_cell.length_b   1.000
_cell.length_c   1.000
_cell.angle_alpha   90.00
_cell.angle_beta   90.00
_cell.angle_gamma   90.00
#
_symmetry.space_group_name_H-M   'P 1'
#
loop_
_entity.id
_entity.type
_entity.pdbx_description
1 polymer ?
#
loop_
_entity_poly.entity_id
_entity_poly.type
_entity_poly.pdbx_seq_one_letter_code
_entity_poly.pdbx_strand_id
1 'polypeptide(L)'
;MMGDLIETARQLDERKEPYVWVTVVRRVRPSSATVGDKALVTANGELMGFVGGHCTRKLVVDQAKKCLVTGESSLLLVTAHPPAQGMEGVTILPMTCASEGTVELFLEPRHVDPVLLIVGNSPIAHALAELAPRFAFVPHRISLEASVDSGSAAEPVEKLRRQMGVRPGQTVYAVVATMGLYDADAVLAAASIPLRYLGLVTSPRRWQAIRAELAEAGASSRLLEFVTAPAGLDIGAQGPQEIALSILAQLVERRRRGAGEGWDGKPVPGAEAGEHADASTPPHAGAVHDPASDERNREAPQQVVDPVCGMTVDLSKTPYRLEWNGTEYGFCCAGCRQMFARDPERYLSHA
;
A
#
# COMPACT_ATOMS: atom_id res chain seq x y z
N MET A 1 9.23 18.75 35.78
CA MET A 1 7.96 18.02 35.53
C MET A 1 7.26 18.39 34.22
N MET A 2 7.26 19.64 33.71
CA MET A 2 6.76 19.93 32.35
C MET A 2 7.86 19.96 31.27
N GLY A 3 9.06 20.47 31.61
CA GLY A 3 10.19 20.54 30.67
C GLY A 3 10.66 19.18 30.14
N ASP A 4 10.56 18.15 30.98
CA ASP A 4 10.89 16.76 30.64
C ASP A 4 9.91 16.16 29.60
N LEU A 5 8.62 16.54 29.69
CA LEU A 5 7.58 16.07 28.77
C LEU A 5 7.72 16.70 27.38
N ILE A 6 8.05 18.00 27.32
CA ILE A 6 8.29 18.71 26.06
C ILE A 6 9.52 18.15 25.35
N GLU A 7 10.60 17.89 26.10
CA GLU A 7 11.81 17.30 25.55
C GLU A 7 11.56 15.88 25.03
N THR A 8 10.78 15.07 25.76
CA THR A 8 10.37 13.74 25.30
C THR A 8 9.55 13.83 24.00
N ALA A 9 8.61 14.76 23.89
CA ALA A 9 7.83 14.95 22.68
C ALA A 9 8.71 15.39 21.49
N ARG A 10 9.66 16.30 21.72
CA ARG A 10 10.64 16.72 20.70
C ARG A 10 11.43 15.53 20.16
N GLN A 11 11.87 14.63 21.04
CA GLN A 11 12.59 13.42 20.64
C GLN A 11 11.71 12.44 19.86
N LEU A 12 10.43 12.28 20.24
CA LEU A 12 9.45 11.49 19.47
C LEU A 12 9.22 12.12 18.09
N ASP A 13 9.14 13.45 18.01
CA ASP A 13 8.96 14.18 16.76
C ASP A 13 10.14 14.00 15.80
N GLU A 14 11.37 14.09 16.29
CA GLU A 14 12.58 13.86 15.49
C GLU A 14 12.63 12.44 14.90
N ARG A 15 12.16 11.45 15.64
CA ARG A 15 12.10 10.04 15.20
C ARG A 15 10.83 9.71 14.40
N LYS A 16 9.91 10.67 14.25
CA LYS A 16 8.58 10.46 13.64
C LYS A 16 7.87 9.25 14.26
N GLU A 17 7.93 9.16 15.58
CA GLU A 17 7.30 8.10 16.37
C GLU A 17 5.87 8.52 16.74
N PRO A 18 4.85 7.69 16.50
CA PRO A 18 3.47 8.03 16.85
C PRO A 18 3.26 8.13 18.36
N TYR A 19 2.60 9.21 18.79
CA TYR A 19 2.15 9.41 20.17
C TYR A 19 0.89 10.29 20.23
N VAL A 20 0.26 10.34 21.38
CA VAL A 20 -0.88 11.23 21.67
C VAL A 20 -0.48 12.22 22.74
N TRP A 21 -0.66 13.50 22.44
CA TRP A 21 -0.57 14.56 23.42
C TRP A 21 -1.93 14.72 24.11
N VAL A 22 -1.95 14.54 25.43
CA VAL A 22 -3.17 14.60 26.24
C VAL A 22 -3.11 15.85 27.11
N THR A 23 -4.18 16.65 27.07
CA THR A 23 -4.32 17.85 27.90
C THR A 23 -5.62 17.81 28.69
N VAL A 24 -5.58 18.04 30.00
CA VAL A 24 -6.78 18.28 30.82
C VAL A 24 -7.32 19.67 30.49
N VAL A 25 -8.50 19.71 29.85
CA VAL A 25 -9.14 20.97 29.42
C VAL A 25 -10.22 21.44 30.38
N ARG A 26 -10.85 20.52 31.13
CA ARG A 26 -11.85 20.85 32.16
C ARG A 26 -11.82 19.85 33.31
N ARG A 27 -12.20 20.31 34.50
CA ARG A 27 -12.40 19.43 35.66
C ARG A 27 -13.58 19.88 36.53
N VAL A 28 -14.21 18.91 37.19
CA VAL A 28 -15.14 19.10 38.31
C VAL A 28 -14.59 18.31 39.49
N ARG A 29 -14.53 18.96 40.67
CA ARG A 29 -14.01 18.33 41.89
C ARG A 29 -14.98 17.23 42.38
N PRO A 30 -14.47 16.20 43.09
CA PRO A 30 -13.07 16.00 43.47
C PRO A 30 -12.24 15.35 42.34
N SER A 31 -11.14 16.00 41.94
CA SER A 31 -10.20 15.43 40.96
C SER A 31 -8.76 15.80 41.32
N SER A 32 -7.85 14.83 41.22
CA SER A 32 -6.42 15.03 41.42
C SER A 32 -5.77 15.79 40.26
N ALA A 33 -6.38 15.77 39.07
CA ALA A 33 -5.93 16.54 37.93
C ALA A 33 -6.28 18.02 38.07
N THR A 34 -5.45 18.88 37.47
CA THR A 34 -5.69 20.31 37.29
C THR A 34 -5.82 20.66 35.82
N VAL A 35 -6.54 21.74 35.52
CA VAL A 35 -6.64 22.21 34.13
C VAL A 35 -5.24 22.63 33.66
N GLY A 36 -4.83 22.15 32.49
CA GLY A 36 -3.49 22.36 31.95
C GLY A 36 -2.51 21.22 32.24
N ASP A 37 -2.85 20.26 33.10
CA ASP A 37 -2.09 19.02 33.26
C ASP A 37 -1.95 18.29 31.92
N LYS A 38 -0.79 17.68 31.69
CA LYS A 38 -0.43 17.06 30.40
C LYS A 38 0.21 15.70 30.57
N ALA A 39 -0.04 14.86 29.58
CA ALA A 39 0.65 13.58 29.43
C ALA A 39 0.88 13.26 27.95
N LEU A 40 1.86 12.40 27.71
CA LEU A 40 2.10 11.73 26.44
C LEU A 40 1.65 10.29 26.56
N VAL A 41 1.01 9.75 25.53
CA VAL A 41 0.76 8.31 25.39
C VAL A 41 1.39 7.80 24.12
N THR A 42 2.33 6.87 24.21
CA THR A 42 3.00 6.27 23.04
C THR A 42 2.18 5.11 22.47
N ALA A 43 2.53 4.64 21.27
CA ALA A 43 1.89 3.49 20.64
C ALA A 43 1.93 2.19 21.48
N ASN A 44 2.98 1.99 22.30
CA ASN A 44 3.07 0.83 23.18
C ASN A 44 2.15 0.92 24.42
N GLY A 45 1.52 2.09 24.65
CA GLY A 45 0.62 2.35 25.77
C GLY A 45 1.29 2.93 27.02
N GLU A 46 2.57 3.30 26.93
CA GLU A 46 3.24 4.03 27.98
C GLU A 46 2.67 5.45 28.11
N LEU A 47 2.26 5.81 29.33
CA LEU A 47 1.81 7.16 29.67
C LEU A 47 2.86 7.87 30.53
N MET A 48 3.38 8.98 30.02
CA MET A 48 4.36 9.86 30.65
C MET A 48 3.70 11.19 31.00
N GLY A 49 3.95 11.72 32.21
CA GLY A 49 3.24 12.89 32.73
C GLY A 49 2.00 12.51 33.55
N PHE A 50 1.09 13.47 33.74
CA PHE A 50 -0.04 13.33 34.65
C PHE A 50 -1.28 14.01 34.07
N VAL A 51 -2.41 13.29 34.07
CA VAL A 51 -3.74 13.80 33.64
C VAL A 51 -4.86 13.27 34.54
N GLY A 52 -4.51 12.75 35.72
CA GLY A 52 -5.45 12.12 36.64
C GLY A 52 -4.85 10.94 37.40
N GLY A 53 -5.63 10.43 38.37
CA GLY A 53 -5.24 9.28 39.18
C GLY A 53 -5.23 7.95 38.41
N HIS A 54 -4.95 6.87 39.14
CA HIS A 54 -4.78 5.54 38.57
C HIS A 54 -6.02 5.03 37.81
N CYS A 55 -7.22 5.43 38.25
CA CYS A 55 -8.49 5.06 37.63
C CYS A 55 -8.67 5.61 36.20
N THR A 56 -8.13 6.79 35.91
CA THR A 56 -8.29 7.44 34.61
C THR A 56 -7.26 6.95 33.58
N ARG A 57 -6.10 6.46 34.05
CA ARG A 57 -4.96 6.07 33.21
C ARG A 57 -5.34 5.07 32.12
N LYS A 58 -6.04 3.98 32.47
CA LYS A 58 -6.43 2.96 31.50
C LYS A 58 -7.38 3.50 30.43
N LEU A 59 -8.39 4.28 30.83
CA LEU A 59 -9.36 4.89 29.91
C LEU A 59 -8.67 5.84 28.91
N VAL A 60 -7.72 6.64 29.40
CA VAL A 60 -6.93 7.55 28.55
C VAL A 60 -6.04 6.79 27.59
N VAL A 61 -5.34 5.75 28.05
CA VAL A 61 -4.47 4.94 27.18
C VAL A 61 -5.29 4.21 26.11
N ASP A 62 -6.42 3.62 26.49
CA ASP A 62 -7.29 2.90 25.55
C ASP A 62 -7.88 3.86 24.50
N GLN A 63 -8.28 5.08 24.89
CA GLN A 63 -8.75 6.09 23.95
C GLN A 63 -7.60 6.65 23.09
N ALA A 64 -6.42 6.89 23.66
CA ALA A 64 -5.25 7.34 22.92
C ALA A 64 -4.84 6.34 21.83
N LYS A 65 -4.89 5.03 22.11
CA LYS A 65 -4.66 3.99 21.10
C LYS A 65 -5.66 4.08 19.94
N LYS A 66 -6.93 4.41 20.21
CA LYS A 66 -7.91 4.66 19.14
C LYS A 66 -7.56 5.90 18.33
N CYS A 67 -7.13 6.99 18.97
CA CYS A 67 -6.65 8.20 18.28
C CYS A 67 -5.43 7.90 17.40
N LEU A 68 -4.51 7.04 17.84
CA LEU A 68 -3.35 6.62 17.03
C LEU A 68 -3.75 5.83 15.78
N VAL A 69 -4.74 4.95 15.90
CA VAL A 69 -5.24 4.14 14.78
C VAL A 69 -6.03 4.98 13.78
N THR A 70 -6.91 5.86 14.29
CA THR A 70 -7.80 6.70 13.46
C THR A 70 -7.09 7.93 12.90
N GLY A 71 -6.07 8.43 13.59
CA GLY A 71 -5.44 9.71 13.35
C GLY A 71 -6.29 10.92 13.76
N GLU A 72 -7.44 10.70 14.40
CA GLU A 72 -8.37 11.77 14.77
C GLU A 72 -8.18 12.22 16.22
N SER A 73 -8.20 13.55 16.41
CA SER A 73 -8.25 14.15 17.74
C SER A 73 -9.62 13.89 18.38
N SER A 74 -9.63 13.74 19.70
CA SER A 74 -10.85 13.43 20.45
C SER A 74 -10.93 14.27 21.71
N LEU A 75 -12.13 14.78 22.01
CA LEU A 75 -12.49 15.15 23.38
C LEU A 75 -12.99 13.90 24.11
N LEU A 76 -12.45 13.66 25.29
CA LEU A 76 -12.78 12.55 26.17
C LEU A 76 -13.32 13.09 27.49
N LEU A 77 -14.58 12.79 27.79
CA LEU A 77 -15.22 13.06 29.07
C LEU A 77 -15.20 11.79 29.92
N VAL A 78 -14.51 11.85 31.05
CA VAL A 78 -14.49 10.78 32.05
C VAL A 78 -15.28 11.27 33.27
N THR A 79 -16.44 10.65 33.52
CA THR A 79 -17.42 11.11 34.52
C THR A 79 -18.13 9.94 35.20
N ALA A 80 -18.49 10.10 36.47
CA ALA A 80 -19.39 9.18 37.18
C ALA A 80 -20.87 9.41 36.81
N HIS A 81 -21.19 10.56 36.22
CA HIS A 81 -22.56 10.98 35.90
C HIS A 81 -22.61 11.36 34.42
N PRO A 82 -22.72 10.37 33.51
CA PRO A 82 -22.83 10.65 32.09
C PRO A 82 -24.14 11.40 31.82
N PRO A 83 -24.13 12.41 30.93
CA PRO A 83 -25.35 13.11 30.53
C PRO A 83 -26.32 12.13 29.86
N ALA A 84 -27.63 12.34 30.07
CA ALA A 84 -28.68 11.48 29.53
C ALA A 84 -28.72 11.47 27.99
N GLN A 85 -28.34 12.60 27.39
CA GLN A 85 -28.10 12.72 25.95
C GLN A 85 -26.59 12.77 25.72
N GLY A 86 -26.10 12.00 24.76
CA GLY A 86 -24.70 12.06 24.36
C GLY A 86 -24.30 13.48 23.93
N MET A 87 -22.99 13.73 23.94
CA MET A 87 -22.43 15.01 23.51
C MET A 87 -21.76 14.82 22.15
N GLU A 88 -22.18 15.61 21.15
CA GLU A 88 -21.58 15.57 19.82
C GLU A 88 -20.07 15.89 19.91
N GLY A 89 -19.26 15.08 19.23
CA GLY A 89 -17.80 15.23 19.22
C GLY A 89 -17.08 14.86 20.52
N VAL A 90 -17.78 14.34 21.53
CA VAL A 90 -17.19 13.96 22.82
C VAL A 90 -17.38 12.46 23.06
N THR A 91 -16.27 11.75 23.24
CA THR A 91 -16.30 10.37 23.74
C THR A 91 -16.56 10.39 25.24
N ILE A 92 -17.63 9.76 25.71
CA ILE A 92 -17.99 9.72 27.13
C ILE A 92 -17.67 8.33 27.66
N LEU A 93 -16.77 8.24 28.66
CA LEU A 93 -16.42 7.00 29.34
C LEU A 93 -16.81 7.09 30.83
N PRO A 94 -17.53 6.09 31.36
CA PRO A 94 -17.89 6.09 32.77
C PRO A 94 -16.66 5.88 33.65
N MET A 95 -16.61 6.60 34.76
CA MET A 95 -15.63 6.34 35.82
C MET A 95 -15.93 4.98 36.48
N THR A 96 -14.88 4.18 36.67
CA THR A 96 -14.96 2.89 37.38
C THR A 96 -14.54 2.99 38.85
N CYS A 97 -14.29 4.21 39.35
CA CYS A 97 -13.80 4.51 40.69
C CYS A 97 -14.86 5.24 41.52
N ALA A 98 -14.82 5.08 42.86
CA ALA A 98 -15.74 5.73 43.80
C ALA A 98 -15.61 7.26 43.90
N SER A 99 -14.62 7.85 43.25
CA SER A 99 -14.46 9.31 43.18
C SER A 99 -15.53 9.92 42.25
N GLU A 100 -16.30 10.89 42.74
CA GLU A 100 -17.34 11.61 41.98
C GLU A 100 -16.77 12.67 41.01
N GLY A 101 -15.45 12.69 40.81
CA GLY A 101 -14.77 13.64 39.95
C GLY A 101 -15.15 13.52 38.48
N THR A 102 -15.12 14.64 37.77
CA THR A 102 -15.22 14.66 36.31
C THR A 102 -13.97 15.30 35.73
N VAL A 103 -13.43 14.71 34.68
CA VAL A 103 -12.33 15.30 33.90
C VAL A 103 -12.64 15.23 32.41
N GLU A 104 -12.28 16.29 31.72
CA GLU A 104 -12.38 16.39 30.26
C GLU A 104 -10.98 16.58 29.69
N LEU A 105 -10.67 15.77 28.70
CA LEU A 105 -9.33 15.60 28.17
C LEU A 105 -9.38 15.81 26.66
N PHE A 106 -8.46 16.60 26.13
CA PHE A 106 -8.23 16.70 24.70
C PHE A 106 -7.05 15.81 24.32
N LEU A 107 -7.29 14.88 23.39
CA LEU A 107 -6.31 13.92 22.90
C LEU A 107 -5.95 14.29 21.46
N GLU A 108 -4.68 14.59 21.21
CA GLU A 108 -4.14 15.01 19.92
C GLU A 108 -3.10 14.00 19.43
N PRO A 109 -3.42 13.12 18.46
CA PRO A 109 -2.45 12.21 17.89
C PRO A 109 -1.42 12.95 17.02
N ARG A 110 -0.18 12.45 16.99
CA ARG A 110 0.97 12.98 16.25
C ARG A 110 1.65 11.86 15.46
N HIS A 111 2.22 12.19 14.30
CA HIS A 111 2.91 11.26 13.39
C HIS A 111 2.07 10.05 12.97
N VAL A 112 0.77 10.27 12.77
CA VAL A 112 -0.24 9.27 12.40
C VAL A 112 -0.65 9.34 10.93
N ASP A 113 0.04 10.17 10.13
CA ASP A 113 -0.26 10.30 8.71
C ASP A 113 -0.11 8.94 8.01
N PRO A 114 -1.16 8.46 7.31
CA PRO A 114 -1.13 7.16 6.67
C PRO A 114 -0.06 7.07 5.59
N VAL A 115 0.57 5.90 5.49
CA VAL A 115 1.47 5.57 4.37
C VAL A 115 0.64 5.31 3.13
N LEU A 116 0.97 5.98 2.03
CA LEU A 116 0.50 5.62 0.70
C LEU A 116 1.57 4.78 0.01
N LEU A 117 1.40 3.46 0.05
CA LEU A 117 2.23 2.54 -0.70
C LEU A 117 1.86 2.60 -2.18
N ILE A 118 2.81 2.97 -3.03
CA ILE A 118 2.63 3.09 -4.47
C ILE A 118 3.49 2.01 -5.14
N VAL A 119 2.84 1.05 -5.79
CA VAL A 119 3.53 -0.04 -6.49
C VAL A 119 3.61 0.27 -7.98
N GLY A 120 4.81 0.47 -8.50
CA GLY A 120 5.08 0.74 -9.91
C GLY A 120 5.80 2.07 -10.16
N ASN A 121 6.28 2.22 -11.40
CA ASN A 121 7.06 3.37 -11.85
C ASN A 121 6.36 4.20 -12.96
N SER A 122 5.03 4.07 -13.11
CA SER A 122 4.26 4.79 -14.14
C SER A 122 4.20 6.31 -13.91
N PRO A 123 3.83 7.12 -14.93
CA PRO A 123 3.55 8.55 -14.73
C PRO A 123 2.49 8.81 -13.65
N ILE A 124 1.50 7.94 -13.52
CA ILE A 124 0.47 8.02 -12.47
C ILE A 124 1.08 7.77 -11.09
N ALA A 125 1.99 6.78 -10.96
CA ALA A 125 2.70 6.51 -9.71
C ALA A 125 3.55 7.72 -9.26
N HIS A 126 4.22 8.39 -10.20
CA HIS A 126 4.98 9.61 -9.91
C HIS A 126 4.07 10.77 -9.48
N ALA A 127 2.97 11.01 -10.22
CA ALA A 127 2.00 12.06 -9.88
C ALA A 127 1.35 11.82 -8.50
N LEU A 128 1.03 10.57 -8.16
CA LEU A 128 0.55 10.21 -6.82
C LEU A 128 1.57 10.54 -5.74
N ALA A 129 2.84 10.16 -5.93
CA ALA A 129 3.90 10.42 -4.96
C ALA A 129 4.11 11.93 -4.73
N GLU A 130 3.99 12.74 -5.78
CA GLU A 130 4.12 14.20 -5.69
C GLU A 130 2.94 14.86 -4.96
N LEU A 131 1.71 14.42 -5.25
CA LEU A 131 0.50 15.06 -4.74
C LEU A 131 0.09 14.57 -3.34
N ALA A 132 0.40 13.33 -2.98
CA ALA A 132 -0.04 12.70 -1.73
C ALA A 132 0.29 13.48 -0.44
N PRO A 133 1.48 14.09 -0.27
CA PRO A 133 1.80 14.87 0.93
C PRO A 133 0.83 16.03 1.20
N ARG A 134 0.23 16.61 0.15
CA ARG A 134 -0.74 17.72 0.27
C ARG A 134 -2.06 17.28 0.92
N PHE A 135 -2.30 15.98 1.03
CA PHE A 135 -3.50 15.38 1.62
C PHE A 135 -3.20 14.58 2.89
N ALA A 136 -2.03 14.82 3.51
CA ALA A 136 -1.55 14.11 4.70
C ALA A 136 -1.43 12.59 4.48
N PHE A 137 -0.81 12.22 3.36
CA PHE A 137 -0.33 10.87 3.10
C PHE A 137 1.20 10.90 2.95
N VAL A 138 1.88 9.92 3.53
CA VAL A 138 3.32 9.75 3.37
C VAL A 138 3.56 8.77 2.21
N PRO A 139 4.01 9.24 1.02
CA PRO A 139 4.21 8.36 -0.12
C PRO A 139 5.42 7.44 0.12
N HIS A 140 5.24 6.15 -0.14
CA HIS A 140 6.31 5.17 -0.18
C HIS A 140 6.19 4.37 -1.48
N ARG A 141 7.14 4.56 -2.40
CA ARG A 141 7.05 3.99 -3.74
C ARG A 141 8.02 2.83 -3.90
N ILE A 142 7.53 1.71 -4.43
CA ILE A 142 8.28 0.48 -4.68
C ILE A 142 8.05 0.02 -6.11
N SER A 143 9.01 -0.69 -6.70
CA SER A 143 8.87 -1.18 -8.08
C SER A 143 9.85 -2.34 -8.36
N LEU A 144 9.56 -3.14 -9.40
CA LEU A 144 10.48 -4.21 -9.82
C LEU A 144 11.66 -3.68 -10.62
N GLU A 145 11.45 -2.59 -11.38
CA GLU A 145 12.46 -1.94 -12.22
C GLU A 145 13.57 -1.27 -11.37
N ALA A 146 13.27 -0.90 -10.13
CA ALA A 146 14.23 -0.33 -9.20
C ALA A 146 15.10 -1.39 -8.49
N SER A 147 14.80 -2.68 -8.62
CA SER A 147 15.58 -3.74 -7.97
C SER A 147 16.88 -3.99 -8.73
N VAL A 148 18.00 -3.50 -8.17
CA VAL A 148 19.37 -3.65 -8.73
C VAL A 148 19.94 -5.06 -8.45
N ASP A 149 19.13 -5.99 -7.95
CA ASP A 149 19.60 -7.33 -7.57
C ASP A 149 19.67 -8.23 -8.81
N SER A 150 20.84 -8.19 -9.46
CA SER A 150 21.22 -8.95 -10.64
C SER A 150 21.55 -10.43 -10.36
N GLY A 151 21.28 -10.94 -9.15
CA GLY A 151 21.78 -12.26 -8.72
C GLY A 151 20.77 -13.21 -8.08
N SER A 152 19.53 -12.82 -7.82
CA SER A 152 18.56 -13.69 -7.13
C SER A 152 17.29 -13.93 -7.95
N ALA A 153 17.01 -15.20 -8.22
CA ALA A 153 15.77 -15.73 -8.81
C ALA A 153 14.57 -15.63 -7.85
N ALA A 154 14.55 -14.65 -6.95
CA ALA A 154 13.40 -14.39 -6.08
C ALA A 154 12.20 -13.99 -6.95
N GLU A 155 11.05 -14.62 -6.67
CA GLU A 155 9.79 -14.34 -7.35
C GLU A 155 9.40 -12.85 -7.21
N PRO A 156 8.72 -12.26 -8.22
CA PRO A 156 8.32 -10.84 -8.22
C PRO A 156 7.65 -10.36 -6.92
N VAL A 157 6.76 -11.19 -6.36
CA VAL A 157 6.05 -10.89 -5.11
C VAL A 157 7.01 -10.66 -3.95
N GLU A 158 8.01 -11.52 -3.79
CA GLU A 158 8.99 -11.45 -2.70
C GLU A 158 9.92 -10.22 -2.85
N LYS A 159 10.30 -9.88 -4.09
CA LYS A 159 11.07 -8.66 -4.37
C LYS A 159 10.30 -7.40 -3.98
N LEU A 160 8.98 -7.36 -4.18
CA LEU A 160 8.15 -6.24 -3.77
C LEU A 160 7.95 -6.20 -2.25
N ARG A 161 7.71 -7.35 -1.60
CA ARG A 161 7.55 -7.45 -0.14
C ARG A 161 8.74 -6.87 0.62
N ARG A 162 9.96 -7.17 0.18
CA ARG A 162 11.21 -6.65 0.79
C ARG A 162 11.33 -5.13 0.74
N GLN A 163 10.68 -4.48 -0.23
CA GLN A 163 10.73 -3.03 -0.40
C GLN A 163 9.66 -2.30 0.41
N MET A 164 8.64 -2.98 0.95
CA MET A 164 7.46 -2.30 1.53
C MET A 164 7.80 -1.42 2.73
N GLY A 165 8.76 -1.81 3.57
CA GLY A 165 9.26 -0.97 4.67
C GLY A 165 8.21 -0.48 5.68
N VAL A 166 7.06 -1.14 5.79
CA VAL A 166 5.94 -0.72 6.66
C VAL A 166 6.21 -1.14 8.10
N ARG A 167 6.11 -0.19 9.04
CA ARG A 167 6.23 -0.43 10.48
C ARG A 167 4.94 -1.02 11.05
N PRO A 168 5.01 -1.93 12.04
CA PRO A 168 3.82 -2.43 12.72
C PRO A 168 2.93 -1.31 13.26
N GLY A 169 1.62 -1.42 13.04
CA GLY A 169 0.63 -0.44 13.51
C GLY A 169 0.49 0.82 12.64
N GLN A 170 1.25 0.96 11.54
CA GLN A 170 1.01 2.03 10.59
C GLN A 170 -0.27 1.80 9.78
N THR A 171 -1.03 2.86 9.60
CA THR A 171 -2.17 2.87 8.68
C THR A 171 -1.65 2.96 7.25
N VAL A 172 -1.96 1.96 6.42
CA VAL A 172 -1.47 1.88 5.02
C VAL A 172 -2.61 1.86 4.02
N TYR A 173 -2.44 2.62 2.95
CA TYR A 173 -3.26 2.60 1.74
C TYR A 173 -2.35 2.19 0.59
N ALA A 174 -2.78 1.27 -0.27
CA ALA A 174 -1.96 0.80 -1.38
C ALA A 174 -2.61 1.14 -2.72
N VAL A 175 -1.79 1.59 -3.68
CA VAL A 175 -2.18 1.80 -5.07
C VAL A 175 -1.19 1.10 -5.99
N VAL A 176 -1.70 0.20 -6.81
CA VAL A 176 -0.95 -0.51 -7.85
C VAL A 176 -1.11 0.25 -9.16
N ALA A 177 -0.01 0.74 -9.71
CA ALA A 177 0.05 1.55 -10.92
C ALA A 177 1.23 1.13 -11.80
N THR A 178 1.25 -0.15 -12.19
CA THR A 178 2.35 -0.78 -12.96
C THR A 178 2.23 -0.59 -14.47
N MET A 179 1.15 0.03 -14.95
CA MET A 179 0.74 0.03 -16.37
C MET A 179 0.54 -1.38 -16.94
N GLY A 180 0.43 -2.39 -16.07
CA GLY A 180 0.11 -3.73 -16.48
C GLY A 180 1.24 -4.71 -16.64
N LEU A 181 2.40 -4.39 -16.09
CA LEU A 181 3.58 -5.23 -16.23
C LEU A 181 3.55 -6.40 -15.22
N TYR A 182 3.03 -6.16 -14.02
CA TYR A 182 3.04 -7.13 -12.91
C TYR A 182 1.90 -6.82 -11.91
N ASP A 183 0.69 -6.56 -12.42
CA ASP A 183 -0.45 -6.14 -11.59
C ASP A 183 -0.85 -7.20 -10.56
N ALA A 184 -0.91 -8.49 -10.95
CA ALA A 184 -1.29 -9.57 -10.05
C ALA A 184 -0.26 -9.73 -8.92
N ASP A 185 1.04 -9.81 -9.27
CA ASP A 185 2.13 -9.87 -8.28
C ASP A 185 2.10 -8.68 -7.32
N ALA A 186 1.85 -7.47 -7.83
CA ALA A 186 1.77 -6.26 -7.03
C ALA A 186 0.59 -6.30 -6.04
N VAL A 187 -0.57 -6.81 -6.48
CA VAL A 187 -1.74 -7.00 -5.61
C VAL A 187 -1.44 -8.03 -4.53
N LEU A 188 -0.82 -9.16 -4.87
CA LEU A 188 -0.46 -10.23 -3.92
C LEU A 188 0.61 -9.77 -2.91
N ALA A 189 1.60 -8.99 -3.35
CA ALA A 189 2.60 -8.39 -2.48
C ALA A 189 1.98 -7.35 -1.54
N ALA A 190 1.12 -6.47 -2.04
CA ALA A 190 0.42 -5.50 -1.21
C ALA A 190 -0.50 -6.18 -0.17
N ALA A 191 -1.16 -7.27 -0.55
CA ALA A 191 -2.06 -8.03 0.33
C ALA A 191 -1.35 -8.75 1.48
N SER A 192 -0.02 -8.86 1.50
CA SER A 192 0.68 -9.48 2.65
C SER A 192 0.82 -8.57 3.88
N ILE A 193 0.30 -7.35 3.84
CA ILE A 193 0.28 -6.44 4.99
C ILE A 193 -1.15 -5.95 5.29
N PRO A 194 -1.43 -5.48 6.52
CA PRO A 194 -2.71 -4.82 6.81
C PRO A 194 -2.89 -3.56 5.97
N LEU A 195 -4.06 -3.40 5.33
CA LEU A 195 -4.39 -2.26 4.47
C LEU A 195 -5.76 -1.68 4.80
N ARG A 196 -5.92 -0.37 4.64
CA ARG A 196 -7.22 0.32 4.64
C ARG A 196 -7.84 0.43 3.27
N TYR A 197 -7.03 0.26 2.23
CA TYR A 197 -7.43 0.36 0.84
C TYR A 197 -6.39 -0.33 -0.04
N LEU A 198 -6.86 -1.01 -1.09
CA LEU A 198 -6.03 -1.51 -2.17
C LEU A 198 -6.69 -1.15 -3.50
N GLY A 199 -6.08 -0.22 -4.23
CA GLY A 199 -6.56 0.22 -5.55
C GLY A 199 -5.66 -0.31 -6.65
N LEU A 200 -6.24 -0.70 -7.78
CA LEU A 200 -5.52 -1.05 -8.99
C LEU A 200 -5.89 -0.07 -10.12
N VAL A 201 -4.88 0.63 -10.63
CA VAL A 201 -5.02 1.52 -11.79
C VAL A 201 -5.11 0.65 -13.04
N THR A 202 -6.33 0.40 -13.49
CA THR A 202 -6.63 -0.49 -14.61
C THR A 202 -7.98 -0.16 -15.24
N SER A 203 -8.29 -0.74 -16.40
CA SER A 203 -9.63 -0.66 -17.00
C SER A 203 -10.56 -1.76 -16.47
N PRO A 204 -11.90 -1.58 -16.53
CA PRO A 204 -12.84 -2.63 -16.10
C PRO A 204 -12.62 -3.97 -16.83
N ARG A 205 -12.29 -3.93 -18.12
CA ARG A 205 -12.01 -5.14 -18.92
C ARG A 205 -10.74 -5.85 -18.45
N ARG A 206 -9.68 -5.09 -18.22
CA ARG A 206 -8.40 -5.65 -17.75
C ARG A 206 -8.51 -6.18 -16.33
N TRP A 207 -9.31 -5.54 -15.47
CA TRP A 207 -9.60 -6.05 -14.14
C TRP A 207 -10.22 -7.44 -14.16
N GLN A 208 -11.14 -7.74 -15.09
CA GLN A 208 -11.73 -9.08 -15.19
C GLN A 208 -10.68 -10.18 -15.43
N ALA A 209 -9.69 -9.91 -16.28
CA ALA A 209 -8.59 -10.84 -16.54
C ALA A 209 -7.71 -11.02 -15.30
N ILE A 210 -7.27 -9.92 -14.67
CA ILE A 210 -6.43 -9.96 -13.48
C ILE A 210 -7.15 -10.63 -12.30
N ARG A 211 -8.46 -10.40 -12.17
CA ARG A 211 -9.29 -11.03 -11.13
C ARG A 211 -9.35 -12.55 -11.30
N ALA A 212 -9.42 -13.04 -12.53
CA ALA A 212 -9.36 -14.47 -12.82
C ALA A 212 -7.99 -15.06 -12.48
N GLU A 213 -6.92 -14.41 -12.93
CA GLU A 213 -5.52 -14.78 -12.63
C GLU A 213 -5.26 -14.84 -11.12
N LEU A 214 -5.70 -13.82 -10.37
CA LEU A 214 -5.59 -13.81 -8.91
C LEU A 214 -6.37 -14.95 -8.26
N ALA A 215 -7.57 -15.28 -8.77
CA ALA A 215 -8.37 -16.39 -8.25
C ALA A 215 -7.70 -17.75 -8.51
N GLU A 216 -7.11 -17.95 -9.69
CA GLU A 216 -6.31 -19.13 -10.02
C GLU A 216 -5.07 -19.25 -9.12
N ALA A 217 -4.45 -18.12 -8.77
CA ALA A 217 -3.36 -18.04 -7.81
C ALA A 217 -3.79 -18.18 -6.33
N GLY A 218 -5.05 -18.53 -6.06
CA GLY A 218 -5.56 -18.82 -4.71
C GLY A 218 -6.07 -17.60 -3.92
N ALA A 219 -6.19 -16.42 -4.55
CA ALA A 219 -6.71 -15.24 -3.86
C ALA A 219 -8.16 -15.45 -3.40
N SER A 220 -8.41 -15.20 -2.10
CA SER A 220 -9.76 -15.30 -1.54
C SER A 220 -10.73 -14.32 -2.20
N SER A 221 -12.02 -14.69 -2.26
CA SER A 221 -13.09 -13.78 -2.72
C SER A 221 -13.10 -12.45 -1.97
N ARG A 222 -12.83 -12.48 -0.65
CA ARG A 222 -12.72 -11.28 0.19
C ARG A 222 -11.62 -10.33 -0.29
N LEU A 223 -10.46 -10.85 -0.72
CA LEU A 223 -9.40 -10.02 -1.28
C LEU A 223 -9.84 -9.38 -2.60
N LEU A 224 -10.44 -10.18 -3.49
CA LEU A 224 -10.92 -9.70 -4.79
C LEU A 224 -12.01 -8.62 -4.66
N GLU A 225 -12.86 -8.72 -3.63
CA GLU A 225 -13.88 -7.71 -3.31
C GLU A 225 -13.28 -6.46 -2.63
N PHE A 226 -12.18 -6.62 -1.91
CA PHE A 226 -11.47 -5.51 -1.26
C PHE A 226 -10.70 -4.63 -2.27
N VAL A 227 -10.23 -5.22 -3.38
CA VAL A 227 -9.51 -4.49 -4.44
C VAL A 227 -10.49 -3.57 -5.19
N THR A 228 -10.17 -2.28 -5.21
CA THR A 228 -10.89 -1.28 -6.01
C THR A 228 -10.24 -1.14 -7.38
N ALA A 229 -10.92 -1.58 -8.43
CA ALA A 229 -10.43 -1.58 -9.80
C ALA A 229 -11.58 -1.25 -10.77
N PRO A 230 -11.56 -0.10 -11.47
CA PRO A 230 -10.50 0.92 -11.49
C PRO A 230 -10.33 1.68 -10.17
N ALA A 231 -9.09 2.00 -9.81
CA ALA A 231 -8.80 2.94 -8.73
C ALA A 231 -9.16 4.38 -9.12
N GLY A 232 -9.70 5.13 -8.16
CA GLY A 232 -10.13 6.52 -8.31
C GLY A 232 -11.64 6.70 -8.43
N LEU A 233 -12.10 7.91 -8.11
CA LEU A 233 -13.47 8.33 -8.38
C LEU A 233 -13.64 8.66 -9.86
N ASP A 234 -14.80 8.37 -10.42
CA ASP A 234 -15.09 8.77 -11.81
C ASP A 234 -15.35 10.27 -11.89
N ILE A 235 -14.31 11.01 -12.25
CA ILE A 235 -14.33 12.46 -12.48
C ILE A 235 -14.06 12.81 -13.95
N GLY A 236 -14.07 11.83 -14.86
CA GLY A 236 -13.71 12.02 -16.26
C GLY A 236 -12.21 12.30 -16.51
N ALA A 237 -11.33 11.82 -15.63
CA ALA A 237 -9.89 12.05 -15.70
C ALA A 237 -9.23 11.43 -16.94
N GLN A 238 -8.32 12.16 -17.59
CA GLN A 238 -7.63 11.72 -18.81
C GLN A 238 -6.10 11.70 -18.67
N GLY A 239 -5.52 12.59 -17.86
CA GLY A 239 -4.08 12.69 -17.64
C GLY A 239 -3.58 12.06 -16.33
N PRO A 240 -2.26 11.81 -16.18
CA PRO A 240 -1.70 11.24 -14.95
C PRO A 240 -2.02 12.03 -13.68
N GLN A 241 -1.99 13.37 -13.75
CA GLN A 241 -2.29 14.26 -12.63
C GLN A 241 -3.77 14.21 -12.23
N GLU A 242 -4.68 14.18 -13.22
CA GLU A 242 -6.12 14.07 -12.98
C GLU A 242 -6.49 12.69 -12.42
N ILE A 243 -5.88 11.63 -12.94
CA ILE A 243 -6.07 10.28 -12.42
C ILE A 243 -5.54 10.19 -10.98
N ALA A 244 -4.35 10.72 -10.71
CA ALA A 244 -3.81 10.78 -9.36
C ALA A 244 -4.72 11.57 -8.41
N LEU A 245 -5.28 12.70 -8.84
CA LEU A 245 -6.28 13.46 -8.09
C LEU A 245 -7.53 12.62 -7.80
N SER A 246 -8.05 11.90 -8.80
CA SER A 246 -9.23 11.04 -8.63
C SER A 246 -9.02 9.93 -7.61
N ILE A 247 -7.81 9.34 -7.59
CA ILE A 247 -7.38 8.33 -6.64
C ILE A 247 -7.25 8.94 -5.25
N LEU A 248 -6.54 10.06 -5.10
CA LEU A 248 -6.38 10.74 -3.82
C LEU A 248 -7.73 11.18 -3.23
N ALA A 249 -8.67 11.64 -4.06
CA ALA A 249 -10.03 11.94 -3.63
C ALA A 249 -10.73 10.70 -3.04
N GLN A 250 -10.60 9.54 -3.69
CA GLN A 250 -11.12 8.27 -3.16
C GLN A 250 -10.42 7.84 -1.86
N LEU A 251 -9.10 8.02 -1.75
CA LEU A 251 -8.38 7.70 -0.51
C LEU A 251 -8.84 8.58 0.65
N VAL A 252 -9.04 9.88 0.41
CA VAL A 252 -9.58 10.81 1.40
C VAL A 252 -11.00 10.42 1.80
N GLU A 253 -11.86 10.06 0.83
CA GLU A 253 -13.20 9.55 1.10
C GLU A 253 -13.15 8.32 2.02
N ARG A 254 -12.35 7.31 1.67
CA ARG A 254 -12.17 6.09 2.47
C ARG A 254 -11.65 6.40 3.87
N ARG A 255 -10.71 7.33 4.01
CA ARG A 255 -10.21 7.79 5.32
C ARG A 255 -11.31 8.40 6.19
N ARG A 256 -12.23 9.18 5.60
CA ARG A 256 -13.28 9.90 6.33
C ARG A 256 -14.55 9.07 6.58
N ARG A 257 -14.89 8.15 5.68
CA ARG A 257 -16.16 7.39 5.73
C ARG A 257 -15.97 5.92 6.13
N GLY A 258 -14.79 5.35 5.92
CA GLY A 258 -14.51 3.91 6.08
C GLY A 258 -13.91 3.53 7.42
N ALA A 259 -14.39 4.09 8.54
CA ALA A 259 -13.87 3.79 9.88
C ALA A 259 -14.24 2.36 10.33
N GLY A 260 -13.51 1.34 9.84
CA GLY A 260 -13.66 -0.05 10.31
C GLY A 260 -13.38 -1.13 9.28
N GLU A 261 -13.40 -0.80 7.99
CA GLU A 261 -13.12 -1.75 6.91
C GLU A 261 -11.63 -1.74 6.58
N GLY A 262 -11.02 -2.92 6.57
CA GLY A 262 -9.61 -3.11 6.27
C GLY A 262 -9.29 -4.56 5.95
N TRP A 263 -8.21 -4.73 5.22
CA TRP A 263 -7.56 -6.01 4.99
C TRP A 263 -6.58 -6.30 6.13
N ASP A 264 -6.59 -7.54 6.61
CA ASP A 264 -5.81 -7.99 7.78
C ASP A 264 -4.39 -8.43 7.44
N GLY A 265 -4.01 -8.44 6.16
CA GLY A 265 -2.66 -8.80 5.73
C GLY A 265 -2.42 -10.31 5.70
N LYS A 266 -3.42 -11.09 5.29
CA LYS A 266 -3.24 -12.54 5.14
C LYS A 266 -2.46 -12.86 3.86
N PRO A 267 -1.34 -13.60 3.94
CA PRO A 267 -0.71 -14.17 2.76
C PRO A 267 -1.75 -15.01 2.00
N VAL A 268 -1.80 -14.83 0.69
CA VAL A 268 -2.61 -15.68 -0.18
C VAL A 268 -1.97 -17.07 -0.21
N PRO A 269 -2.67 -18.15 0.21
CA PRO A 269 -2.14 -19.51 0.15
C PRO A 269 -1.84 -19.89 -1.31
N GLY A 270 -0.63 -20.34 -1.61
CA GLY A 270 -0.20 -20.71 -2.97
C GLY A 270 0.70 -19.70 -3.68
N ALA A 271 0.95 -18.53 -3.07
CA ALA A 271 2.02 -17.60 -3.52
C ALA A 271 3.45 -18.08 -3.12
N GLU A 272 3.56 -19.30 -2.61
CA GLU A 272 4.79 -20.10 -2.58
C GLU A 272 4.42 -21.45 -3.22
N ALA A 273 5.18 -21.84 -4.25
CA ALA A 273 5.05 -23.08 -5.03
C ALA A 273 3.80 -23.20 -5.93
N GLY A 274 3.80 -22.43 -7.02
CA GLY A 274 3.14 -22.82 -8.26
C GLY A 274 4.19 -23.34 -9.25
N GLU A 275 4.49 -24.64 -9.19
CA GLU A 275 5.16 -25.32 -10.31
C GLU A 275 4.34 -25.03 -11.56
N HIS A 276 5.00 -24.46 -12.57
CA HIS A 276 4.47 -24.46 -13.93
C HIS A 276 3.99 -25.88 -14.24
N ALA A 277 2.69 -26.03 -14.49
CA ALA A 277 2.11 -27.25 -15.04
C ALA A 277 2.68 -27.44 -16.45
N ASP A 278 3.87 -28.04 -16.52
CA ASP A 278 4.37 -28.73 -17.69
C ASP A 278 3.46 -29.94 -17.89
N ALA A 279 2.55 -29.82 -18.85
CA ALA A 279 1.72 -30.93 -19.28
C ALA A 279 2.56 -31.90 -20.11
N SER A 280 3.40 -32.67 -19.43
CA SER A 280 4.19 -33.74 -20.00
C SER A 280 4.21 -34.93 -19.04
N THR A 281 3.37 -35.94 -19.29
CA THR A 281 3.63 -37.31 -18.79
C THR A 281 3.30 -38.31 -19.90
N PRO A 282 4.23 -39.25 -20.23
CA PRO A 282 4.15 -40.12 -21.40
C PRO A 282 3.41 -41.44 -21.09
N PRO A 283 3.22 -42.30 -22.11
CA PRO A 283 3.77 -43.64 -21.91
C PRO A 283 4.41 -44.33 -23.13
N HIS A 284 5.32 -45.23 -22.77
CA HIS A 284 5.78 -46.46 -23.46
C HIS A 284 6.84 -46.42 -24.58
N ALA A 285 8.07 -46.69 -24.13
CA ALA A 285 8.89 -47.88 -24.42
C ALA A 285 9.21 -48.25 -25.89
N GLY A 286 10.51 -48.10 -26.21
CA GLY A 286 11.30 -49.16 -26.84
C GLY A 286 11.85 -48.88 -28.25
N ALA A 287 13.15 -48.55 -28.34
CA ALA A 287 14.17 -49.29 -29.11
C ALA A 287 15.40 -48.42 -29.48
N VAL A 288 16.54 -48.81 -28.90
CA VAL A 288 17.91 -48.94 -29.48
C VAL A 288 18.30 -48.08 -30.69
N HIS A 289 19.30 -47.19 -30.53
CA HIS A 289 20.63 -47.28 -31.17
C HIS A 289 21.54 -46.06 -30.85
N ASP A 290 22.79 -46.36 -30.54
CA ASP A 290 23.98 -45.48 -30.38
C ASP A 290 24.73 -45.43 -31.74
N PRO A 291 25.79 -44.62 -31.98
CA PRO A 291 26.12 -43.21 -31.64
C PRO A 291 26.47 -42.36 -32.92
N ALA A 292 26.83 -41.08 -32.69
CA ALA A 292 27.72 -40.23 -33.49
C ALA A 292 27.17 -39.55 -34.77
N SER A 293 27.04 -38.22 -34.74
CA SER A 293 28.00 -37.28 -35.35
C SER A 293 27.46 -35.85 -35.41
N ASP A 294 28.39 -34.90 -35.55
CA ASP A 294 28.24 -33.52 -36.02
C ASP A 294 27.80 -32.44 -35.02
N GLU A 295 28.82 -31.91 -34.36
CA GLU A 295 29.03 -30.46 -34.32
C GLU A 295 28.76 -29.83 -35.70
N ARG A 296 27.79 -28.93 -35.80
CA ARG A 296 27.90 -27.61 -36.47
C ARG A 296 26.58 -26.84 -36.43
N ASN A 297 26.72 -25.53 -36.31
CA ASN A 297 25.71 -24.48 -36.42
C ASN A 297 24.93 -24.10 -35.14
N ARG A 298 25.63 -23.52 -34.16
CA ARG A 298 25.01 -22.53 -33.27
C ARG A 298 24.86 -21.23 -34.07
N GLU A 299 23.67 -20.98 -34.60
CA GLU A 299 23.29 -19.65 -35.09
C GLU A 299 23.44 -18.65 -33.94
N ALA A 300 24.19 -17.57 -34.19
CA ALA A 300 24.34 -16.49 -33.23
C ALA A 300 22.96 -15.87 -32.93
N PRO A 301 22.64 -15.53 -31.66
CA PRO A 301 21.36 -14.92 -31.33
C PRO A 301 21.23 -13.59 -32.07
N GLN A 302 20.20 -13.47 -32.92
CA GLN A 302 19.85 -12.24 -33.62
C GLN A 302 19.25 -11.23 -32.64
N GLN A 303 20.12 -10.59 -31.86
CA GLN A 303 19.76 -9.53 -30.93
C GLN A 303 19.45 -8.25 -31.71
N VAL A 304 18.22 -7.74 -31.61
CA VAL A 304 17.79 -6.47 -32.22
C VAL A 304 17.22 -5.54 -31.17
N VAL A 305 17.21 -4.24 -31.43
CA VAL A 305 16.67 -3.24 -30.49
C VAL A 305 15.20 -2.98 -30.82
N ASP A 306 14.32 -3.11 -29.83
CA ASP A 306 12.91 -2.71 -29.92
C ASP A 306 12.85 -1.18 -30.13
N PRO A 307 12.33 -0.69 -31.28
CA PRO A 307 12.34 0.73 -31.63
C PRO A 307 11.41 1.59 -30.76
N VAL A 308 10.51 0.98 -29.98
CA VAL A 308 9.56 1.71 -29.12
C VAL A 308 10.17 2.02 -27.75
N CYS A 309 10.93 1.08 -27.19
CA CYS A 309 11.44 1.20 -25.82
C CYS A 309 12.97 1.15 -25.69
N GLY A 310 13.70 0.80 -26.76
CA GLY A 310 15.16 0.69 -26.77
C GLY A 310 15.71 -0.60 -26.17
N MET A 311 14.85 -1.59 -25.86
CA MET A 311 15.27 -2.86 -25.25
C MET A 311 15.81 -3.84 -26.30
N THR A 312 16.95 -4.47 -26.03
CA THR A 312 17.49 -5.53 -26.91
C THR A 312 16.69 -6.82 -26.73
N VAL A 313 16.23 -7.40 -27.84
CA VAL A 313 15.42 -8.62 -27.90
C VAL A 313 16.03 -9.64 -28.85
N ASP A 314 15.90 -10.92 -28.51
CA ASP A 314 16.32 -12.03 -29.37
C ASP A 314 15.20 -12.31 -30.39
N LEU A 315 15.44 -11.98 -31.66
CA LEU A 315 14.48 -12.21 -32.76
C LEU A 315 14.03 -13.66 -32.83
N SER A 316 14.90 -14.63 -32.51
CA SER A 316 14.53 -16.05 -32.61
C SER A 316 13.52 -16.49 -31.54
N LYS A 317 13.44 -15.78 -30.41
CA LYS A 317 12.66 -16.17 -29.23
C LYS A 317 11.42 -15.32 -28.99
N THR A 318 11.42 -14.04 -29.37
CA THR A 318 10.25 -13.19 -29.15
C THR A 318 9.09 -13.61 -30.06
N PRO A 319 7.87 -13.85 -29.55
CA PRO A 319 6.69 -14.05 -30.38
C PRO A 319 6.13 -12.72 -30.90
N TYR A 320 6.66 -11.58 -30.43
CA TYR A 320 6.19 -10.25 -30.78
C TYR A 320 7.06 -9.72 -31.91
N ARG A 321 6.69 -10.06 -33.15
CA ARG A 321 7.35 -9.62 -34.38
C ARG A 321 6.38 -8.90 -35.29
N LEU A 322 6.89 -7.96 -36.06
CA LEU A 322 6.12 -7.28 -37.10
C LEU A 322 7.03 -6.89 -38.25
N GLU A 323 6.62 -7.23 -39.46
CA GLU A 323 7.29 -6.80 -40.67
C GLU A 323 6.72 -5.44 -41.11
N TRP A 324 7.61 -4.47 -41.37
CA TRP A 324 7.26 -3.15 -41.88
C TRP A 324 8.28 -2.69 -42.92
N ASN A 325 7.82 -2.27 -44.10
CA ASN A 325 8.67 -1.87 -45.24
C ASN A 325 9.78 -2.89 -45.58
N GLY A 326 9.49 -4.18 -45.47
CA GLY A 326 10.44 -5.27 -45.77
C GLY A 326 11.51 -5.50 -44.69
N THR A 327 11.41 -4.82 -43.54
CA THR A 327 12.27 -5.07 -42.36
C THR A 327 11.45 -5.76 -41.27
N GLU A 328 11.95 -6.87 -40.73
CA GLU A 328 11.35 -7.53 -39.56
C GLU A 328 11.83 -6.86 -38.26
N TYR A 329 10.89 -6.39 -37.45
CA TYR A 329 11.16 -5.80 -36.15
C TYR A 329 10.75 -6.75 -35.02
N GLY A 330 11.63 -6.90 -34.03
CA GLY A 330 11.37 -7.62 -32.79
C GLY A 330 10.96 -6.66 -31.67
N PHE A 331 9.97 -7.07 -30.86
CA PHE A 331 9.47 -6.27 -29.74
C PHE A 331 9.60 -7.02 -28.42
N CYS A 332 9.80 -6.28 -27.33
CA CYS A 332 9.90 -6.84 -25.99
C CYS A 332 8.56 -7.35 -25.46
N CYS A 333 7.45 -6.79 -25.98
CA CYS A 333 6.10 -7.19 -25.62
C CYS A 333 5.09 -6.90 -26.74
N ALA A 334 3.88 -7.48 -26.61
CA ALA A 334 2.76 -7.19 -27.50
C ALA A 334 2.38 -5.69 -27.51
N GLY A 335 2.59 -4.97 -26.40
CA GLY A 335 2.32 -3.54 -26.29
C GLY A 335 3.23 -2.70 -27.20
N CYS A 336 4.55 -2.93 -27.16
CA CYS A 336 5.49 -2.28 -28.07
C CYS A 336 5.18 -2.60 -29.53
N ARG A 337 4.88 -3.87 -29.84
CA ARG A 337 4.43 -4.27 -31.18
C ARG A 337 3.18 -3.50 -31.63
N GLN A 338 2.18 -3.37 -30.75
CA GLN A 338 0.94 -2.65 -31.07
C GLN A 338 1.14 -1.13 -31.20
N MET A 339 2.01 -0.54 -30.39
CA MET A 339 2.37 0.89 -30.49
C MET A 339 3.09 1.17 -31.80
N PHE A 340 4.07 0.33 -32.16
CA PHE A 340 4.76 0.42 -33.45
C PHE A 340 3.79 0.22 -34.62
N ALA A 341 2.91 -0.80 -34.57
CA ALA A 341 1.93 -1.06 -35.63
C ALA A 341 0.96 0.11 -35.88
N ARG A 342 0.70 0.95 -34.89
CA ARG A 342 -0.22 2.09 -34.99
C ARG A 342 0.41 3.32 -35.64
N ASP A 343 1.71 3.52 -35.44
CA ASP A 343 2.44 4.69 -35.95
C ASP A 343 3.95 4.35 -36.10
N PRO A 344 4.34 3.55 -37.10
CA PRO A 344 5.73 3.10 -37.26
C PRO A 344 6.71 4.25 -37.51
N GLU A 345 6.29 5.25 -38.29
CA GLU A 345 7.13 6.38 -38.70
C GLU A 345 7.64 7.19 -37.50
N ARG A 346 6.80 7.33 -36.46
CA ARG A 346 7.18 8.01 -35.20
C ARG A 346 8.40 7.39 -34.54
N TYR A 347 8.51 6.07 -34.52
CA TYR A 347 9.59 5.35 -33.83
C TYR A 347 10.83 5.15 -34.71
N LEU A 348 10.67 5.29 -36.03
CA LEU A 348 11.78 5.20 -36.99
C LEU A 348 12.42 6.55 -37.30
N SER A 349 11.81 7.66 -36.90
CA SER A 349 12.33 9.02 -37.11
C SER A 349 13.54 9.40 -36.23
N HIS A 350 13.93 8.53 -35.29
CA HIS A 350 15.04 8.75 -34.34
C HIS A 350 16.01 7.56 -34.21
N ALA A 351 15.98 6.61 -35.14
CA ALA A 351 16.87 5.44 -35.15
C ALA A 351 18.17 5.69 -35.93
#